data_AF-A0A833UGR7-F1
#
_entry.id   AF-A0A833UGR7-F1
#
_cell.length_a   1.000
_cell.length_b   1.000
_cell.length_c   1.000
_cell.angle_alpha   90.00
_cell.angle_beta   90.00
_cell.angle_gamma   90.00
#
_symmetry.space_group_name_H-M   'P 1'
#
loop_
_entity.id
_entity.type
_entity.pdbx_description
1 polymer ?
#
loop_
_entity_poly.entity_id
_entity_poly.type
_entity_poly.pdbx_seq_one_letter_code
_entity_poly.pdbx_strand_id
1 'polypeptide(L)'
;MAIVEEFNRLLAAGFIRETHYLEWLSNMILVKKLNDKWMKCVDFTDLNKVCPKDSFPLPQIDFVVDSIARYIMLNFMDAYSEYNQIWISLGDEEKISFITDRRIYCCMPFGLKNAEVTYQRLVNHMLKEKIEWNIEVYADDLLRKGKESVL
;
A
#
# COMPACT_ATOMS: atom_id res chain seq x y z
N MET A 1 -7.00 -24.85 3.28
CA MET A 1 -5.61 -25.09 2.82
C MET A 1 -5.00 -23.85 2.19
N ALA A 2 -5.60 -23.24 1.17
CA ALA A 2 -5.06 -22.03 0.50
C ALA A 2 -4.77 -20.84 1.44
N ILE A 3 -5.57 -20.65 2.49
CA ILE A 3 -5.38 -19.56 3.46
C ILE A 3 -4.08 -19.73 4.24
N VAL A 4 -3.86 -20.93 4.81
CA VAL A 4 -2.67 -21.25 5.60
C VAL A 4 -1.41 -21.16 4.74
N GLU A 5 -1.51 -21.55 3.47
CA GLU A 5 -0.42 -21.44 2.50
C GLU A 5 -0.06 -19.98 2.22
N GLU A 6 -1.05 -19.10 2.06
CA GLU A 6 -0.81 -17.66 1.89
C GLU A 6 -0.16 -17.04 3.14
N PHE A 7 -0.58 -17.42 4.34
CA PHE A 7 0.08 -16.97 5.58
C PHE A 7 1.52 -17.44 5.69
N ASN A 8 1.78 -18.71 5.37
CA ASN A 8 3.14 -19.23 5.35
C ASN A 8 4.02 -18.50 4.34
N ARG A 9 3.46 -18.15 3.17
CA ARG A 9 4.14 -17.34 2.15
C ARG A 9 4.48 -15.94 2.67
N LEU A 10 3.53 -15.28 3.34
CA LEU A 10 3.73 -13.96 3.91
C LEU A 10 4.74 -13.97 5.08
N LEU A 11 4.72 -15.01 5.92
CA LEU A 11 5.70 -15.23 6.99
C LEU A 11 7.10 -15.46 6.41
N ALA A 12 7.22 -16.33 5.40
CA ALA A 12 8.50 -16.63 4.76
C ALA A 12 9.10 -15.42 4.06
N ALA A 13 8.26 -14.52 3.53
CA ALA A 13 8.69 -13.24 2.94
C ALA A 13 9.02 -12.16 3.98
N GLY A 14 8.72 -12.38 5.27
CA GLY A 14 8.89 -11.38 6.33
C GLY A 14 7.87 -10.24 6.30
N PHE A 15 6.79 -10.36 5.52
CA PHE A 15 5.75 -9.32 5.43
C PHE A 15 4.81 -9.32 6.64
N ILE A 16 4.72 -10.43 7.35
CA ILE A 16 4.01 -10.56 8.62
C ILE A 16 4.91 -11.23 9.66
N ARG A 17 4.68 -10.90 10.93
CA ARG A 17 5.43 -11.45 12.07
C ARG A 17 4.46 -11.83 13.17
N GLU A 18 4.70 -12.96 13.83
CA GLU A 18 3.92 -13.35 15.01
C GLU A 18 4.23 -12.42 16.18
N THR A 19 3.19 -12.04 16.93
CA THR A 19 3.32 -11.15 18.09
C THR A 19 2.48 -11.64 19.27
N HIS A 20 2.85 -11.22 20.47
CA HIS A 20 2.22 -11.63 21.73
C HIS A 20 1.97 -10.38 22.61
N TYR A 21 0.91 -10.41 23.42
CA TYR A 21 0.57 -9.39 24.42
C TYR A 21 0.29 -8.00 23.82
N LEU A 22 -0.92 -7.80 23.30
CA LEU A 22 -1.27 -6.58 22.56
C LEU A 22 -2.41 -5.80 23.22
N GLU A 23 -2.30 -4.48 23.20
CA GLU A 23 -3.40 -3.56 23.55
C GLU A 23 -4.37 -3.33 22.38
N TRP A 24 -3.86 -3.45 21.15
CA TRP A 24 -4.62 -3.28 19.91
C TRP A 24 -4.86 -4.63 19.26
N LEU A 25 -6.01 -4.79 18.61
CA LEU A 25 -6.32 -5.99 17.85
C LEU A 25 -7.37 -5.69 16.78
N SER A 26 -6.99 -5.85 15.51
CA SER A 26 -7.91 -5.73 14.38
C SER A 26 -8.39 -7.09 13.88
N ASN A 27 -9.60 -7.11 13.32
CA ASN A 27 -10.12 -8.29 12.64
C ASN A 27 -9.53 -8.39 11.24
N MET A 28 -9.25 -9.61 10.80
CA MET A 28 -8.84 -9.89 9.44
C MET A 28 -9.97 -10.51 8.63
N ILE A 29 -10.12 -10.03 7.40
CA ILE A 29 -11.03 -10.53 6.38
C ILE A 29 -10.20 -11.03 5.20
N LEU A 30 -10.61 -12.15 4.62
CA LEU A 30 -10.01 -12.68 3.41
C LEU A 30 -10.93 -12.41 2.23
N VAL A 31 -10.37 -11.76 1.21
CA VAL A 31 -11.09 -11.43 -0.01
C VAL A 31 -10.48 -12.20 -1.17
N LYS A 32 -11.31 -12.85 -1.96
CA LYS A 32 -10.88 -13.52 -3.19
C LYS A 32 -10.89 -12.50 -4.34
N LYS A 33 -9.72 -12.24 -4.94
CA LYS A 33 -9.61 -11.39 -6.14
C LYS A 33 -10.19 -12.13 -7.36
N LEU A 34 -10.53 -11.38 -8.40
CA LEU A 34 -11.00 -11.91 -9.69
C LEU A 34 -9.99 -12.84 -10.37
N ASN A 35 -8.70 -12.69 -10.06
CA ASN A 35 -7.62 -13.55 -10.56
C ASN A 35 -7.42 -14.82 -9.72
N ASP A 36 -8.43 -15.23 -8.95
CA ASP A 36 -8.44 -16.37 -8.02
C ASP A 36 -7.39 -16.32 -6.88
N LYS A 37 -6.64 -15.22 -6.72
CA LYS A 37 -5.71 -15.04 -5.61
C LYS A 37 -6.44 -14.57 -4.34
N TRP A 38 -5.99 -15.06 -3.20
CA TRP A 38 -6.46 -14.60 -1.90
C TRP A 38 -5.73 -13.32 -1.49
N MET A 39 -6.47 -12.41 -0.88
CA MET A 39 -5.98 -11.14 -0.38
C MET A 39 -6.33 -11.02 1.11
N LYS A 40 -5.33 -10.70 1.91
CA LYS A 40 -5.53 -10.28 3.30
C LYS A 40 -6.05 -8.84 3.31
N CYS A 41 -7.19 -8.63 3.95
CA CYS A 41 -7.69 -7.31 4.33
C CYS A 41 -7.77 -7.25 5.84
N VAL A 42 -7.13 -6.26 6.47
CA VAL A 42 -7.26 -6.06 7.91
C VAL A 42 -8.18 -4.86 8.13
N ASP A 43 -9.18 -5.03 8.99
CA ASP A 43 -10.10 -3.97 9.34
C ASP A 43 -9.44 -3.03 10.36
N PHE A 44 -8.82 -1.97 9.83
CA PHE A 44 -8.23 -0.90 10.63
C PHE A 44 -9.22 0.23 10.93
N THR A 45 -10.54 0.03 10.81
CA THR A 45 -11.53 1.11 10.98
C THR A 45 -11.37 1.87 12.30
N ASP A 46 -11.23 1.18 13.43
CA ASP A 46 -11.10 1.84 14.73
C ASP A 46 -9.73 2.48 14.95
N LEU A 47 -8.66 1.82 14.49
CA LEU A 47 -7.32 2.39 14.48
C LEU A 47 -7.27 3.67 13.63
N ASN A 48 -7.91 3.65 12.46
CA ASN A 48 -7.99 4.79 11.57
C ASN A 48 -8.78 5.94 12.19
N LYS A 49 -9.81 5.70 13.02
CA LYS A 49 -10.54 6.78 13.71
C LYS A 49 -9.65 7.55 14.67
N VAL A 50 -8.82 6.84 15.45
CA VAL A 50 -7.93 7.46 16.44
C VAL A 50 -6.63 7.99 15.85
N CYS A 51 -6.24 7.49 14.67
CA CYS A 51 -5.01 7.90 14.00
C CYS A 51 -5.13 9.34 13.46
N PRO A 52 -4.20 10.25 13.85
CA PRO A 52 -4.16 11.59 13.29
C PRO A 52 -3.85 11.53 11.79
N LYS A 53 -4.51 12.39 11.02
CA LYS A 53 -4.33 12.44 9.56
C LYS A 53 -2.98 13.07 9.22
N ASP A 54 -2.19 12.41 8.38
CA ASP A 54 -0.99 13.01 7.79
C ASP A 54 -1.40 14.13 6.80
N SER A 55 -0.81 15.32 6.98
CA SER A 55 -1.11 16.52 6.19
C SER A 55 -0.18 16.69 4.98
N PHE A 56 0.51 15.63 4.57
CA PHE A 56 1.29 15.65 3.33
C PHE A 56 0.41 16.08 2.14
N PRO A 57 0.89 17.01 1.29
CA PRO A 57 0.14 17.43 0.12
C PRO A 57 0.19 16.33 -0.93
N LEU A 58 -0.98 15.73 -1.21
CA LEU A 58 -1.17 14.95 -2.44
C LEU A 58 -1.39 15.92 -3.61
N PRO A 59 -0.87 15.61 -4.82
CA PRO A 59 -1.12 16.43 -5.99
C PRO A 59 -2.62 16.49 -6.29
N GLN A 60 -3.11 17.66 -6.73
CA GLN A 60 -4.48 17.79 -7.18
C GLN A 60 -4.67 16.97 -8.45
N ILE A 61 -5.76 16.21 -8.51
CA ILE A 61 -6.04 15.30 -9.63
C ILE A 61 -6.03 16.01 -10.98
N ASP A 62 -6.56 17.24 -11.05
CA ASP A 62 -6.59 18.03 -12.28
C ASP A 62 -5.17 18.31 -12.82
N PHE A 63 -4.20 18.61 -11.96
CA PHE A 63 -2.82 18.83 -12.39
C PHE A 63 -2.16 17.55 -12.91
N VAL A 64 -2.45 16.40 -12.29
CA VAL A 64 -1.95 15.10 -12.76
C VAL A 64 -2.54 14.79 -14.13
N VAL A 65 -3.86 14.99 -14.30
CA VAL A 65 -4.58 14.76 -15.56
C VAL A 65 -4.05 15.68 -16.67
N ASP A 66 -3.90 16.97 -16.39
CA ASP A 66 -3.37 17.94 -17.36
C ASP A 66 -1.93 17.59 -17.79
N SER A 67 -1.12 17.11 -16.85
CA SER A 67 0.27 16.71 -17.10
C SER A 67 0.39 15.49 -18.03
N ILE A 68 -0.58 14.57 -17.99
CA ILE A 68 -0.59 13.35 -18.81
C ILE A 68 -1.42 13.49 -20.10
N ALA A 69 -2.33 14.46 -20.18
CA ALA A 69 -3.27 14.61 -21.31
C ALA A 69 -2.60 14.73 -22.69
N ARG A 70 -1.37 15.26 -22.76
CA ARG A 70 -0.61 15.43 -24.01
C ARG A 70 0.10 14.18 -24.52
N TYR A 71 0.08 13.07 -23.77
CA TYR A 71 0.79 11.85 -24.12
C TYR A 71 -0.16 10.82 -24.72
N ILE A 72 0.28 10.18 -25.80
CA ILE A 72 -0.51 9.20 -26.56
C ILE A 72 -0.55 7.85 -25.85
N MET A 73 0.51 7.52 -25.09
CA MET A 73 0.64 6.26 -24.37
C MET A 73 0.89 6.52 -22.89
N LEU A 74 0.10 5.88 -22.04
CA LEU A 74 0.24 5.89 -20.58
C LEU A 74 0.32 4.45 -20.08
N ASN A 75 1.36 4.16 -19.29
CA ASN A 75 1.50 2.88 -18.62
C ASN A 75 1.22 3.07 -17.13
N PHE A 76 0.20 2.36 -16.64
CA PHE A 76 -0.20 2.35 -15.25
C PHE A 76 0.54 1.23 -14.53
N MET A 77 1.21 1.57 -13.43
CA MET A 77 1.88 0.63 -12.55
C MET A 77 1.26 0.79 -11.16
N ASP A 78 0.62 -0.29 -10.69
CA ASP A 78 -0.04 -0.36 -9.38
C ASP A 78 0.96 -0.81 -8.31
N ALA A 79 1.05 -0.03 -7.24
CA ALA A 79 1.93 -0.26 -6.11
C ALA A 79 1.36 -1.21 -5.03
N TYR A 80 0.23 -1.88 -5.28
CA TYR A 80 -0.48 -2.70 -4.30
C TYR A 80 0.43 -3.62 -3.46
N SER A 81 1.42 -4.28 -4.06
CA SER A 81 2.37 -5.13 -3.32
C SER A 81 3.50 -4.36 -2.64
N GLU A 82 3.83 -3.17 -3.10
CA GLU A 82 4.95 -2.33 -2.65
C GLU A 82 4.74 -1.82 -1.23
N TYR A 83 3.49 -1.67 -0.80
CA TYR A 83 3.16 -1.39 0.60
C TYR A 83 3.79 -2.35 1.60
N ASN A 84 4.00 -3.61 1.22
CA ASN A 84 4.65 -4.58 2.11
C ASN A 84 6.14 -4.28 2.31
N GLN A 85 6.74 -3.40 1.50
CA GLN A 85 8.17 -3.03 1.57
C GLN A 85 8.43 -1.77 2.43
N ILE A 86 7.38 -1.07 2.89
CA ILE A 86 7.49 0.29 3.46
C ILE A 86 7.89 0.37 4.96
N TRP A 87 8.10 -0.67 5.75
CA TRP A 87 8.47 -0.55 7.20
C TRP A 87 7.62 0.40 8.10
N ILE A 88 6.89 -0.17 9.06
CA ILE A 88 6.25 0.61 10.13
C ILE A 88 7.29 1.02 11.18
N SER A 89 7.06 2.19 11.80
CA SER A 89 7.82 2.64 12.97
C SER A 89 7.70 1.62 14.11
N LEU A 90 8.81 1.28 14.78
CA LEU A 90 8.84 0.29 15.86
C LEU A 90 7.79 0.53 16.96
N GLY A 91 7.48 1.79 17.27
CA GLY A 91 6.47 2.16 18.28
C GLY A 91 5.01 2.04 17.83
N ASP A 92 4.77 1.77 16.54
CA ASP A 92 3.43 1.62 15.96
C ASP A 92 3.16 0.19 15.48
N GLU A 93 4.16 -0.70 15.50
CA GLU A 93 4.04 -2.10 15.05
C GLU A 93 3.00 -2.89 15.83
N GLU A 94 2.85 -2.64 17.13
CA GLU A 94 1.87 -3.32 17.98
C GLU A 94 0.43 -2.89 17.66
N LYS A 95 0.25 -1.68 17.12
CA LYS A 95 -1.07 -1.09 16.81
C LYS A 95 -1.70 -1.70 15.58
N ILE A 96 -0.89 -2.28 14.69
CA ILE A 96 -1.29 -2.89 13.41
C ILE A 96 -1.41 -4.41 13.51
N SER A 97 -1.57 -4.92 14.72
CA SER A 97 -1.81 -6.34 14.98
C SER A 97 -3.21 -6.78 14.50
N PHE A 98 -3.31 -8.02 14.07
CA PHE A 98 -4.58 -8.63 13.68
C PHE A 98 -4.65 -10.10 14.07
N ILE A 99 -5.86 -10.55 14.39
CA ILE A 99 -6.11 -11.93 14.80
C ILE A 99 -6.52 -12.80 13.62
N THR A 100 -6.05 -14.05 13.63
CA THR A 100 -6.56 -15.14 12.80
C THR A 100 -7.14 -16.25 13.68
N ASP A 101 -7.72 -17.27 13.05
CA ASP A 101 -8.23 -18.48 13.71
C ASP A 101 -7.16 -19.25 14.52
N ARG A 102 -5.88 -18.90 14.38
CA ARG A 102 -4.76 -19.61 15.00
C ARG A 102 -3.88 -18.74 15.87
N ARG A 103 -3.48 -17.57 15.39
CA ARG A 103 -2.41 -16.74 15.99
C ARG A 103 -2.67 -15.26 15.73
N ILE A 104 -1.91 -14.43 16.41
CA ILE A 104 -1.92 -12.98 16.21
C ILE A 104 -0.66 -12.60 15.45
N TYR A 105 -0.82 -11.79 14.41
CA TYR A 105 0.27 -11.31 13.59
C TYR A 105 0.25 -9.79 13.51
N CYS A 106 1.41 -9.18 13.33
CA CYS A 106 1.54 -7.78 12.90
C CYS A 106 2.05 -7.75 11.46
N CYS A 107 1.61 -6.75 10.68
CA CYS A 107 2.00 -6.65 9.27
C CYS A 107 1.99 -5.22 8.73
N MET A 108 2.71 -5.01 7.63
CA MET A 108 2.54 -3.82 6.81
C MET A 108 1.13 -3.73 6.20
N PRO A 109 0.56 -2.52 6.05
CA PRO A 109 -0.85 -2.38 6.36
C PRO A 109 -1.58 -1.67 5.22
N PHE A 110 -1.95 -2.46 4.21
CA PHE A 110 -2.98 -2.02 3.30
C PHE A 110 -4.24 -1.67 4.11
N GLY A 111 -4.82 -0.50 3.87
CA GLY A 111 -6.01 -0.02 4.59
C GLY A 111 -5.76 0.91 5.78
N LEU A 112 -4.51 1.34 6.08
CA LEU A 112 -4.30 2.46 7.01
C LEU A 112 -4.61 3.80 6.35
N LYS A 113 -5.18 4.71 7.15
CA LYS A 113 -5.51 6.09 6.77
C LYS A 113 -4.33 6.84 6.10
N ASN A 114 -3.11 6.61 6.58
CA ASN A 114 -1.92 7.34 6.12
C ASN A 114 -1.03 6.52 5.17
N ALA A 115 -1.46 5.32 4.72
CA ALA A 115 -0.66 4.45 3.88
C ALA A 115 -0.32 5.11 2.53
N GLU A 116 -1.33 5.56 1.79
CA GLU A 116 -1.19 6.22 0.47
C GLU A 116 -0.26 7.44 0.54
N VAL A 117 -0.45 8.26 1.59
CA VAL A 117 0.39 9.44 1.84
C VAL A 117 1.85 9.06 2.09
N THR A 118 2.07 7.99 2.85
CA THR A 118 3.43 7.50 3.15
C THR A 118 4.10 6.99 1.88
N TYR A 119 3.35 6.24 1.05
CA TYR A 119 3.83 5.75 -0.23
C TYR A 119 4.14 6.89 -1.20
N GLN A 120 3.23 7.85 -1.38
CA GLN A 120 3.46 9.04 -2.20
C GLN A 120 4.72 9.79 -1.74
N ARG A 121 4.92 9.98 -0.44
CA ARG A 121 6.11 10.65 0.11
C ARG A 121 7.39 9.91 -0.24
N LEU A 122 7.38 8.57 -0.13
CA LEU A 122 8.50 7.71 -0.49
C LEU A 122 8.82 7.82 -1.99
N VAL A 123 7.82 7.66 -2.86
CA VAL A 123 8.04 7.72 -4.31
C VAL A 123 8.47 9.11 -4.76
N ASN A 124 7.87 10.16 -4.19
CA ASN A 124 8.29 11.54 -4.45
C ASN A 124 9.76 11.78 -4.09
N HIS A 125 10.25 11.14 -3.04
CA HIS A 125 11.66 11.18 -2.67
C HIS A 125 12.53 10.39 -3.66
N MET A 126 12.14 9.14 -3.97
CA MET A 126 12.92 8.22 -4.81
C MET A 126 12.98 8.62 -6.28
N LEU A 127 11.89 9.16 -6.83
CA LEU A 127 11.73 9.49 -8.25
C LEU A 127 11.69 11.00 -8.51
N LYS A 128 12.17 11.81 -7.57
CA LYS A 128 12.15 13.29 -7.64
C LYS A 128 12.60 13.86 -9.00
N GLU A 129 13.61 13.25 -9.63
CA GLU A 129 14.16 13.69 -10.92
C GLU A 129 13.36 13.22 -12.15
N LYS A 130 12.46 12.24 -11.98
CA LYS A 130 11.65 11.64 -13.05
C LYS A 130 10.21 12.11 -13.04
N ILE A 131 9.72 12.53 -11.87
CA ILE A 131 8.41 13.14 -11.67
C ILE A 131 8.31 14.40 -12.53
N GLU A 132 7.11 14.67 -13.05
CA GLU A 132 6.79 15.70 -14.06
C GLU A 132 7.40 15.47 -15.45
N TRP A 133 8.60 14.89 -15.55
CA TRP A 133 9.25 14.63 -16.83
C TRP A 133 8.62 13.44 -17.56
N ASN A 134 8.75 12.24 -16.99
CA ASN A 134 8.35 10.99 -17.63
C ASN A 134 7.44 10.13 -16.74
N ILE A 135 7.26 10.52 -15.49
CA ILE A 135 6.46 9.80 -14.50
C ILE A 135 5.53 10.79 -13.81
N GLU A 136 4.28 10.42 -13.59
CA GLU A 136 3.41 11.02 -12.56
C GLU A 136 3.09 10.00 -11.49
N VAL A 137 2.79 10.49 -10.30
CA VAL A 137 2.47 9.64 -9.15
C VAL A 137 1.26 10.24 -8.45
N TYR A 138 0.21 9.45 -8.29
CA TYR A 138 -1.00 9.86 -7.58
C TYR A 138 -1.44 8.74 -6.64
N ALA A 139 -1.32 8.98 -5.33
CA ALA A 139 -1.50 7.95 -4.31
C ALA A 139 -0.71 6.69 -4.69
N ASP A 140 -1.38 5.61 -5.06
CA ASP A 140 -0.79 4.30 -5.34
C ASP A 140 -0.50 4.05 -6.83
N ASP A 141 -0.95 4.96 -7.68
CA ASP A 141 -0.82 4.85 -9.12
C ASP A 141 0.44 5.57 -9.61
N LEU A 142 1.35 4.79 -10.18
CA LEU A 142 2.52 5.31 -10.90
C LEU A 142 2.24 5.30 -12.41
N LEU A 143 2.28 6.47 -13.02
CA LEU A 143 1.94 6.70 -14.42
C LEU A 143 3.20 7.02 -15.21
N ARG A 144 3.61 6.13 -16.11
CA ARG A 144 4.71 6.43 -17.04
C ARG A 144 4.18 7.00 -18.34
N LYS A 145 4.70 8.16 -18.71
CA LYS A 145 4.38 8.90 -19.93
C LYS A 145 5.20 8.36 -21.10
N GLY A 146 4.53 7.95 -22.18
CA GLY A 146 5.14 7.46 -23.41
C GLY A 146 4.84 8.38 -24.59
N LYS A 147 5.83 8.56 -25.47
CA LYS A 147 5.60 9.08 -26.83
C LYS A 147 5.37 7.89 -27.76
N GLU A 148 4.59 8.11 -28.81
CA GLU A 148 4.45 7.13 -29.89
C GLU A 148 5.83 6.82 -30.48
N SER A 149 6.21 5.54 -30.51
CA SER A 149 7.36 5.09 -31.26
C SER A 149 6.99 5.19 -32.73
N VAL A 150 7.44 6.25 -33.42
CA VAL A 150 7.50 6.20 -34.89
C VAL A 150 8.60 5.19 -35.21
N LEU A 151 8.19 3.94 -35.47
CA LEU A 151 9.00 2.97 -36.21
C LEU A 151 9.09 3.41 -37.67
#